data_AF-A0A9X1RVA4-F1
#
_entry.id   AF-A0A9X1RVA4-F1
#
_cell.length_a   1.000
_cell.length_b   1.000
_cell.length_c   1.000
_cell.angle_alpha   90.00
_cell.angle_beta   90.00
_cell.angle_gamma   90.00
#
_symmetry.space_group_name_H-M   'P 1'
#
loop_
_entity.id
_entity.type
_entity.pdbx_description
1 polymer ?
#
loop_
_entity_poly.entity_id
_entity_poly.type
_entity_poly.pdbx_seq_one_letter_code
_entity_poly.pdbx_strand_id
1 'polypeptide(L)' 'MNRFLILAGIVCLLAGLGWQWLLRFPFGRLPGDVHIVTDGLDFYFPIVTGILVSAVVSVLLWILKH' A
#
# COMPACT_ATOMS: atom_id res chain seq x y z
N MET A 1 -26.46 1.05 -2.24
CA MET A 1 -26.09 0.32 -1.01
C MET A 1 -25.34 -0.98 -1.32
N ASN A 2 -25.80 -1.80 -2.26
CA ASN A 2 -25.25 -3.13 -2.56
C ASN A 2 -23.81 -3.07 -3.10
N ARG A 3 -23.49 -2.06 -3.92
CA ARG A 3 -22.16 -1.84 -4.52
C ARG A 3 -21.08 -1.56 -3.46
N PHE A 4 -21.47 -0.87 -2.38
CA PHE A 4 -20.56 -0.50 -1.29
C PHE A 4 -20.14 -1.74 -0.48
N LEU A 5 -21.08 -2.66 -0.24
CA LEU A 5 -20.82 -3.95 0.41
C LEU A 5 -19.91 -4.85 -0.43
N ILE A 6 -20.14 -4.89 -1.76
CA ILE A 6 -19.28 -5.65 -2.68
C ILE A 6 -17.86 -5.08 -2.70
N LEU A 7 -17.73 -3.76 -2.77
CA LEU A 7 -16.43 -3.09 -2.76
C LEU A 7 -15.68 -3.31 -1.44
N ALA A 8 -16.36 -3.16 -0.30
CA ALA A 8 -15.78 -3.42 1.01
C ALA A 8 -15.31 -4.88 1.13
N GLY A 9 -16.07 -5.84 0.58
CA GLY A 9 -15.67 -7.24 0.51
C GLY A 9 -14.41 -7.47 -0.33
N ILE A 10 -14.30 -6.82 -1.50
CA ILE A 10 -13.11 -6.91 -2.37
C ILE A 10 -11.89 -6.29 -1.68
N VAL A 11 -12.04 -5.13 -1.02
CA VAL A 11 -10.96 -4.50 -0.26
C VAL A 11 -10.48 -5.38 0.87
N CYS A 12 -11.39 -5.98 1.65
CA CYS A 12 -11.03 -6.91 2.71
C CYS A 12 -10.33 -8.16 2.17
N LEU A 13 -10.77 -8.69 1.02
CA LEU A 13 -10.12 -9.83 0.36
C LEU A 13 -8.70 -9.49 -0.10
N LEU A 14 -8.52 -8.36 -0.78
CA LEU A 14 -7.20 -7.89 -1.24
C LEU A 14 -6.29 -7.57 -0.06
N ALA A 15 -6.83 -6.96 1.00
CA ALA A 15 -6.11 -6.70 2.24
C ALA A 15 -5.68 -8.02 2.90
N GLY A 16 -6.57 -9.01 3.03
CA GLY A 16 -6.25 -10.30 3.63
C GLY A 16 -5.26 -11.15 2.82
N LEU A 17 -5.42 -11.20 1.49
CA LEU A 17 -4.50 -11.89 0.58
C LEU A 17 -3.13 -11.19 0.51
N GLY A 18 -3.14 -9.86 0.50
CA GLY A 18 -1.95 -9.02 0.52
C GLY A 18 -1.26 -8.97 1.88
N TRP A 19 -1.95 -9.22 2.99
CA TRP A 19 -1.43 -9.09 4.36
C TRP A 19 -0.17 -9.93 4.60
N GLN A 20 -0.14 -11.16 4.10
CA GLN A 20 1.00 -12.06 4.23
C GLN A 20 2.22 -11.60 3.39
N TRP A 21 1.96 -10.94 2.26
CA TRP A 21 3.01 -10.31 1.46
C TRP A 21 3.48 -9.04 2.15
N LEU A 22 2.56 -8.24 2.66
CA LEU A 22 2.79 -7.00 3.40
C LEU A 22 3.62 -7.23 4.67
N LEU A 23 3.36 -8.32 5.41
CA LEU A 23 4.13 -8.75 6.58
C LEU A 23 5.50 -9.35 6.23
N ARG A 24 5.65 -9.94 5.03
CA ARG A 24 6.93 -10.45 4.51
C ARG A 24 7.73 -9.39 3.77
N PHE A 25 7.09 -8.31 3.36
CA PHE A 25 7.76 -7.14 2.80
C PHE A 25 8.52 -6.48 3.93
N PRO A 26 9.85 -6.31 3.80
CA PRO A 26 10.56 -5.40 4.66
C PRO A 26 10.06 -3.99 4.30
N PHE A 27 9.01 -3.52 4.96
CA PHE A 27 8.68 -2.10 5.02
C PHE A 27 9.95 -1.38 5.46
N GLY A 28 10.64 -0.73 4.53
CA GLY A 28 12.01 -0.27 4.77
C GLY A 28 12.99 -0.55 3.62
N ARG A 29 12.80 -1.65 2.89
CA ARG A 29 13.83 -2.22 1.99
C ARG A 29 13.31 -2.76 0.68
N LEU A 30 12.19 -2.22 0.17
CA LEU A 30 11.83 -2.50 -1.21
C LEU A 30 12.91 -1.92 -2.14
N PRO A 31 13.33 -2.64 -3.20
CA PRO A 31 14.21 -2.08 -4.21
C PRO A 31 13.51 -0.87 -4.84
N GLY A 32 13.95 0.34 -4.47
CA GLY A 32 13.34 1.61 -4.87
C GLY A 32 12.88 2.52 -3.72
N ASP A 33 12.73 2.01 -2.50
CA ASP A 33 12.59 2.86 -1.31
C ASP A 33 13.97 3.39 -0.88
N VAL A 34 14.06 4.69 -0.64
CA VAL A 34 15.34 5.36 -0.36
C VAL A 34 15.63 5.20 1.13
N HIS A 35 16.64 4.40 1.46
CA HIS A 35 17.14 4.23 2.82
C HIS A 35 18.55 4.82 2.89
N ILE A 36 18.68 5.98 3.53
CA ILE A 36 19.96 6.67 3.69
C ILE A 36 20.39 6.47 5.15
N VAL A 37 21.44 5.68 5.34
CA VAL A 37 22.05 5.44 6.65
C VAL A 37 23.43 6.10 6.67
N THR A 38 23.60 7.08 7.55
CA THR A 38 24.86 7.78 7.84
C THR A 38 25.17 7.62 9.35
N ASP A 39 26.39 7.93 9.80
CA ASP A 39 26.92 7.80 11.19
C ASP A 39 26.19 8.61 12.30
N GLY A 40 24.87 8.78 12.19
CA GLY A 40 24.00 9.48 13.14
C GLY A 40 22.61 9.82 12.60
N LEU A 41 22.33 9.51 11.32
CA LEU A 41 21.06 9.79 10.66
C LEU A 41 20.59 8.55 9.90
N ASP A 42 19.42 8.04 10.30
CA ASP A 42 18.70 6.98 9.61
C ASP A 42 17.44 7.61 8.99
N PHE A 43 17.47 7.84 7.67
CA PHE A 43 16.36 8.47 6.94
C PHE A 43 15.75 7.47 5.95
N TYR A 44 14.47 7.19 6.16
CA TYR A 44 13.68 6.31 5.32
C TYR A 44 12.64 7.10 4.52
N PHE A 45 12.66 6.94 3.19
CA PHE A 45 11.69 7.56 2.29
C PHE A 45 10.98 6.50 1.41
N PRO A 46 9.74 6.10 1.78
CA PRO A 46 8.98 5.05 1.10
C PRO A 46 8.30 5.53 -0.18
N ILE A 47 9.07 5.83 -1.23
CA ILE A 47 8.54 6.32 -2.52
C ILE A 47 7.62 5.31 -3.18
N VAL A 48 8.11 4.07 -3.34
CA VAL A 48 7.41 3.03 -4.09
C VAL A 48 6.16 2.61 -3.31
N THR A 49 6.30 2.47 -2.00
CA THR A 49 5.18 2.14 -1.11
C THR A 49 4.10 3.24 -1.16
N GLY A 50 4.49 4.52 -1.13
CA GLY A 50 3.56 5.65 -1.21
C GLY A 50 2.78 5.72 -2.54
N ILE A 51 3.46 5.46 -3.66
CA ILE A 51 2.83 5.40 -4.99
C ILE A 51 1.84 4.24 -5.06
N LEU A 52 2.22 3.05 -4.58
CA LEU A 52 1.37 1.87 -4.59
C LEU A 52 0.07 2.10 -3.80
N VAL A 53 0.20 2.66 -2.59
CA VAL A 53 -0.95 3.01 -1.74
C VAL A 53 -1.84 4.04 -2.43
N SER A 54 -1.26 5.10 -3.01
CA SER A 54 -2.03 6.11 -3.76
C SER A 54 -2.76 5.50 -4.95
N ALA A 55 -2.13 4.60 -5.71
CA ALA A 55 -2.76 3.95 -6.85
C ALA A 55 -3.96 3.09 -6.41
N VAL A 56 -3.82 2.30 -5.35
CA VAL A 56 -4.92 1.48 -4.79
C VAL A 56 -6.08 2.36 -4.33
N VAL A 57 -5.80 3.41 -3.55
CA VAL A 57 -6.82 4.36 -3.09
C VAL A 57 -7.49 5.07 -4.27
N SER A 58 -6.72 5.48 -5.29
CA SER A 58 -7.25 6.13 -6.49
C SER A 58 -8.20 5.22 -7.27
N VAL A 59 -7.82 3.95 -7.47
CA VAL A 59 -8.70 2.95 -8.11
C VAL A 59 -9.96 2.73 -7.30
N LEU A 60 -9.84 2.67 -5.97
CA LEU A 60 -10.98 2.50 -5.08
C LEU A 60 -11.98 3.66 -5.18
N LEU A 61 -11.47 4.89 -5.15
CA LEU A 61 -12.26 6.11 -5.29
C LEU A 61 -12.85 6.23 -6.69
N TRP A 62 -12.13 5.81 -7.74
CA TRP A 62 -12.62 5.79 -9.10
C TRP A 62 -13.82 4.84 -9.25
N ILE A 63 -13.74 3.63 -8.68
CA ILE A 63 -14.84 2.66 -8.67
C ILE A 63 -16.02 3.17 -7.84
N LEU A 64 -15.79 3.83 -6.69
CA LEU A 64 -16.86 4.42 -5.86
C LEU A 64 -17.59 5.57 -6.55
N LYS A 65 -16.90 6.30 -7.41
CA LYS A 65 -17.45 7.44 -8.16
C LYS A 65 -18.39 7.00 -9.30
N HIS A 66 -18.30 5.75 -9.77
CA HIS A 66 -19.14 5.18 -10.84
C HIS A 66 -20.20 4.20 -10.27
#